data_AF-A0AA86T5R6-F1
#
_entry.id   AF-A0AA86T5R6-F1
#
_cell.length_a   1.000
_cell.length_b   1.000
_cell.length_c   1.000
_cell.angle_alpha   90.00
_cell.angle_beta   90.00
_cell.angle_gamma   90.00
#
_symmetry.space_group_name_H-M   'P 1'
#
loop_
_entity.id
_entity.type
_entity.pdbx_description
1 polymer ?
#
loop_
_entity_poly.entity_id
_entity_poly.type
_entity_poly.pdbx_seq_one_letter_code
_entity_poly.pdbx_strand_id
1 'polypeptide(L)'
;MAPKRKTHSEEFKARVAVEAIKGVRTLSELSAVHGVHPTVIAHWKRQLLDGAPEVFRRGPASGGRSEEVVTAPLYQEIGRLKMELEWLRKKL
;
A
#
# COMPACT_ATOMS: atom_id res chain seq x y z
N MET A 1 21.85 14.74 -14.84
CA MET A 1 21.57 13.45 -14.17
C MET A 1 20.67 13.70 -12.97
N ALA A 2 19.47 13.15 -12.94
CA ALA A 2 18.58 13.29 -11.78
C ALA A 2 19.18 12.51 -10.58
N PRO A 3 19.18 13.09 -9.36
CA PRO A 3 19.71 12.41 -8.19
C PRO A 3 18.90 11.13 -7.92
N LYS A 4 19.62 10.01 -7.71
CA LYS A 4 19.03 8.71 -7.39
C LYS A 4 18.25 8.84 -6.08
N ARG A 5 16.92 8.64 -6.14
CA ARG A 5 16.04 8.69 -4.95
C ARG A 5 16.52 7.65 -3.93
N LYS A 6 16.83 8.10 -2.71
CA LYS A 6 17.11 7.19 -1.60
C LYS A 6 15.80 6.47 -1.22
N THR A 7 15.84 5.15 -1.26
CA THR A 7 14.73 4.30 -0.79
C THR A 7 14.95 4.00 0.69
N HIS A 8 13.88 4.07 1.47
CA HIS A 8 13.86 3.73 2.89
C HIS A 8 12.99 2.49 3.10
N SER A 9 13.39 1.60 4.02
CA SER A 9 12.61 0.42 4.38
C SER A 9 11.30 0.83 5.06
N GLU A 10 10.31 -0.07 5.04
CA GLU A 10 8.99 0.20 5.61
C GLU A 10 9.06 0.35 7.13
N GLU A 11 9.87 -0.48 7.79
CA GLU A 11 10.13 -0.45 9.23
C GLU A 11 10.80 0.87 9.63
N PHE A 12 11.72 1.36 8.81
CA PHE A 12 12.40 2.63 9.06
C PHE A 12 11.43 3.80 8.98
N LYS A 13 10.59 3.85 7.94
CA LYS A 13 9.56 4.89 7.79
C LYS A 13 8.59 4.88 8.97
N ALA A 14 8.12 3.70 9.38
CA ALA A 14 7.21 3.55 10.52
C ALA A 14 7.85 4.02 11.82
N ARG A 15 9.11 3.65 12.10
CA ARG A 15 9.83 4.08 13.31
C ARG A 15 9.97 5.60 13.37
N VAL A 16 10.44 6.22 12.28
CA VAL A 16 10.62 7.68 12.21
C VAL A 16 9.28 8.42 12.30
N ALA A 17 8.23 7.90 11.68
CA ALA A 17 6.88 8.45 11.79
C ALA A 17 6.36 8.40 13.23
N VAL A 18 6.56 7.29 13.95
CA VAL A 18 6.19 7.17 15.37
C VAL A 18 6.96 8.16 16.23
N GLU A 19 8.27 8.33 16.03
CA GLU A 19 9.06 9.35 16.74
C GLU A 19 8.55 10.77 16.47
N ALA A 20 8.17 11.07 15.22
CA ALA A 20 7.60 12.35 14.83
C ALA A 20 6.18 12.58 15.40
N ILE A 21 5.40 11.52 15.65
CA ILE A 21 4.10 11.60 16.33
C ILE A 21 4.28 11.87 17.82
N LYS A 22 5.25 11.18 18.47
CA LYS A 22 5.56 11.37 19.89
C LYS A 22 5.95 12.81 20.23
N GLY A 23 6.54 13.54 19.27
CA GLY A 23 6.82 14.98 19.43
C GLY A 23 7.95 15.31 20.40
N VAL A 24 8.72 14.32 20.87
CA VAL A 24 9.86 14.50 21.78
C VAL A 24 11.02 15.26 21.10
N ARG A 25 11.13 15.12 19.78
CA ARG A 25 12.13 15.80 18.94
C ARG A 25 11.42 16.60 17.86
N THR A 26 12.00 17.74 17.49
CA THR A 26 11.51 18.53 16.36
C THR A 26 11.77 17.79 15.04
N LEU A 27 11.05 18.15 13.97
CA LEU A 27 11.30 17.58 12.64
C LEU A 27 12.73 17.88 12.15
N SER A 28 13.29 19.01 12.54
CA SER A 28 14.68 19.39 12.22
C SER A 28 15.69 18.51 12.93
N GLU A 29 15.47 18.19 14.21
CA GLU A 29 16.32 17.25 14.96
C GLU A 29 16.22 15.83 14.40
N LEU A 30 15.00 15.36 14.10
CA LEU A 30 14.80 14.05 13.48
C LEU A 30 15.47 13.99 12.09
N SER A 31 15.46 15.09 11.35
CA SER A 31 16.18 15.20 10.08
C SER A 31 17.69 15.08 10.26
N ALA A 32 18.26 15.66 11.31
CA ALA A 32 19.69 15.56 11.60
C ALA A 32 20.07 14.14 12.05
N VAL A 33 19.25 13.51 12.90
CA VAL A 33 19.52 12.16 13.43
C VAL A 33 19.39 11.08 12.36
N HIS A 34 18.33 11.14 11.56
CA HIS A 34 17.99 10.08 10.60
C HIS A 34 18.46 10.39 9.17
N GLY A 35 18.97 11.59 8.92
CA GLY A 35 19.44 12.02 7.59
C GLY A 35 18.31 12.15 6.55
N VAL A 36 17.08 12.41 7.00
CA VAL A 36 15.87 12.48 6.18
C VAL A 36 15.32 13.89 6.22
N HIS A 37 15.01 14.47 5.05
CA HIS A 37 14.47 15.83 4.98
C HIS A 37 13.18 16.02 5.82
N PRO A 38 13.00 17.14 6.54
CA PRO A 38 11.85 17.35 7.44
C PRO A 38 10.48 17.15 6.75
N THR A 39 10.35 17.57 5.49
CA THR A 39 9.13 17.38 4.69
C THR A 39 8.78 15.91 4.48
N VAL A 40 9.79 15.04 4.32
CA VAL A 40 9.60 13.60 4.13
C VAL A 40 9.15 12.96 5.44
N ILE A 41 9.73 13.38 6.56
CA ILE A 41 9.32 12.93 7.90
C ILE A 41 7.88 13.36 8.18
N ALA A 42 7.51 14.60 7.86
CA ALA A 42 6.13 15.10 8.00
C ALA A 42 5.15 14.31 7.12
N HIS A 43 5.57 13.93 5.91
CA HIS A 43 4.77 13.08 5.03
C HIS A 43 4.54 11.70 5.64
N TRP A 44 5.58 11.03 6.17
CA TRP A 44 5.43 9.72 6.80
C TRP A 44 4.57 9.77 8.07
N LYS A 45 4.72 10.83 8.88
CA LYS A 45 3.84 11.09 10.02
C LYS A 45 2.37 11.15 9.59
N ARG A 46 2.06 11.89 8.52
CA ARG A 46 0.71 12.00 7.99
C ARG A 46 0.20 10.66 7.45
N GLN A 47 1.00 9.96 6.65
CA GLN A 47 0.65 8.63 6.14
C GLN A 47 0.30 7.65 7.26
N LEU A 48 1.09 7.64 8.34
CA LEU A 48 0.84 6.77 9.47
C LEU A 48 -0.44 7.14 10.23
N LEU A 49 -0.71 8.44 10.41
CA LEU A 49 -1.95 8.91 11.05
C LEU A 49 -3.19 8.61 10.20
N ASP A 50 -3.11 8.81 8.89
CA ASP A 50 -4.21 8.53 7.96
C ASP A 50 -4.49 7.02 7.85
N GLY A 51 -3.44 6.19 7.93
CA GLY A 51 -3.55 4.72 7.89
C GLY A 51 -3.85 4.06 9.24
N ALA A 52 -3.66 4.76 10.37
CA ALA A 52 -3.86 4.19 11.70
C ALA A 52 -5.30 3.67 11.94
N PRO A 53 -6.38 4.37 11.53
CA PRO A 53 -7.75 3.87 11.70
C PRO A 53 -7.99 2.51 11.03
N GLU A 54 -7.36 2.26 9.89
CA GLU A 54 -7.52 0.99 9.15
C GLU A 54 -6.92 -0.20 9.91
N VAL A 55 -5.85 0.02 10.70
CA VAL A 55 -5.25 -1.02 11.54
C VAL A 55 -6.21 -1.48 12.65
N PHE A 56 -7.07 -0.58 13.14
CA PHE A 56 -8.04 -0.86 14.19
C PHE A 56 -9.43 -1.28 13.66
N ARG A 57 -9.67 -1.20 12.34
CA ARG A 57 -10.90 -1.72 11.74
C ARG A 57 -10.93 -3.24 11.90
N ARG A 58 -11.81 -3.72 12.79
CA ARG A 58 -12.06 -5.15 12.99
C ARG A 58 -13.05 -5.64 11.92
N GLY A 59 -12.57 -6.41 10.96
CA GLY A 59 -13.39 -7.01 9.91
C GLY A 59 -12.52 -7.63 8.81
N PRO A 60 -13.09 -8.47 7.91
CA PRO A 60 -12.36 -9.24 6.90
C PRO A 60 -11.79 -8.39 5.74
N ALA A 61 -11.32 -7.18 6.04
CA ALA A 61 -10.69 -6.28 5.07
C ALA A 61 -9.23 -5.95 5.42
N SER A 62 -8.66 -6.48 6.51
CA SER A 62 -7.21 -6.35 6.78
C SER A 62 -6.35 -7.39 6.04
N GLY A 63 -6.96 -8.45 5.53
CA GLY A 63 -6.47 -9.15 4.35
C GLY A 63 -7.44 -8.77 3.25
N GLY A 64 -6.99 -8.04 2.23
CA GLY A 64 -7.86 -7.69 1.10
C GLY A 64 -8.67 -8.92 0.70
N ARG A 65 -9.97 -8.73 0.36
CA ARG A 65 -10.80 -9.76 -0.30
C ARG A 65 -9.84 -10.61 -1.12
N SER A 66 -9.61 -11.87 -0.69
CA SER A 66 -8.49 -12.65 -1.20
C SER A 66 -8.52 -12.53 -2.71
N GLU A 67 -7.37 -12.34 -3.34
CA GLU A 67 -7.32 -12.10 -4.79
C GLU A 67 -8.18 -13.13 -5.54
N GLU A 68 -8.27 -14.36 -5.02
CA GLU A 68 -9.27 -15.39 -5.32
C GLU A 68 -10.75 -14.93 -5.38
N VAL A 69 -11.28 -14.25 -4.36
CA VAL A 69 -12.67 -13.77 -4.32
C VAL A 69 -12.95 -12.75 -5.42
N VAL A 70 -11.94 -11.95 -5.81
CA VAL A 70 -12.08 -10.96 -6.89
C VAL A 70 -11.86 -11.61 -8.26
N THR A 71 -10.98 -12.60 -8.36
CA THR A 71 -10.59 -13.23 -9.63
C THR A 71 -11.49 -14.39 -10.04
N ALA A 72 -12.13 -15.08 -9.10
CA ALA A 72 -13.07 -16.17 -9.37
C ALA A 72 -14.17 -15.80 -10.38
N PRO A 73 -14.91 -14.68 -10.24
CA PRO A 73 -15.94 -14.31 -11.22
C PRO A 73 -15.34 -14.00 -12.60
N LEU A 74 -14.14 -13.40 -12.67
CA LEU A 74 -13.46 -13.12 -13.93
C LEU A 74 -13.06 -14.41 -14.67
N TYR A 75 -12.57 -15.43 -13.96
CA TYR A 75 -12.23 -16.72 -14.56
C TYR A 75 -13.48 -17.46 -15.06
N GLN A 76 -14.60 -17.37 -14.35
CA GLN A 76 -15.87 -17.93 -14.79
C GLN A 76 -16.36 -17.29 -16.11
N GLU A 77 -16.30 -15.96 -16.20
CA GLU A 77 -16.66 -15.22 -17.42
C GLU A 77 -15.79 -15.64 -18.62
N ILE A 78 -14.47 -15.74 -18.43
CA ILE A 78 -13.54 -16.20 -19.47
C ILE A 78 -13.87 -17.63 -19.93
N GLY A 79 -14.16 -18.53 -18.99
CA GLY A 79 -14.55 -19.90 -19.32
C GLY A 79 -15.83 -19.98 -20.15
N ARG A 80 -16.85 -19.20 -19.76
CA ARG A 80 -18.11 -19.09 -20.51
C ARG A 80 -17.88 -18.56 -21.92
N LEU A 81 -17.16 -17.44 -22.05
CA LEU A 81 -16.86 -16.82 -23.35
C LEU A 81 -16.08 -17.77 -24.26
N LYS A 82 -15.10 -18.51 -23.72
CA LYS A 82 -14.39 -19.54 -24.50
C LYS A 82 -15.33 -20.61 -25.01
N MET A 83 -16.26 -21.08 -24.19
CA MET A 83 -17.21 -22.12 -24.60
C MET A 83 -18.19 -21.61 -25.66
N GLU A 84 -18.68 -20.38 -25.52
CA GLU A 84 -19.53 -19.71 -26.53
C GLU A 84 -18.79 -19.55 -27.87
N LEU A 85 -17.51 -19.15 -27.85
CA LEU A 85 -16.68 -19.04 -29.05
C LEU A 85 -16.43 -20.39 -29.73
N GLU A 86 -16.11 -21.43 -28.97
CA GLU A 86 -15.90 -22.78 -29.52
C GLU A 86 -17.20 -23.36 -30.10
N TRP A 87 -18.34 -23.08 -29.48
CA TRP A 87 -19.64 -23.46 -30.03
C TRP A 87 -19.94 -22.73 -31.34
N LEU A 88 -19.70 -21.42 -31.41
CA LEU A 88 -19.87 -20.64 -32.64
C LEU A 88 -18.97 -21.15 -33.76
N ARG A 89 -17.71 -21.46 -33.44
CA ARG A 89 -16.74 -22.03 -34.41
C ARG A 89 -17.15 -23.38 -34.96
N LYS A 90 -17.81 -24.22 -34.15
CA LYS A 90 -18.26 -25.56 -34.57
C LYS A 90 -19.56 -25.54 -35.39
N LYS A 91 -20.35 -24.47 -35.25
CA LYS A 91 -21.60 -24.26 -35.98
C LYS A 91 -21.42 -23.52 -37.31
N LEU A 92 -20.30 -22.84 -37.50
CA LEU A 92 -19.83 -22.36 -38.79
C LEU A 92 -19.13 -23.48 -39.56
#